data_AF-A0A955XY08-F1
#
_entry.id   AF-A0A955XY08-F1
#
_cell.length_a   1.000
_cell.length_b   1.000
_cell.length_c   1.000
_cell.angle_alpha   90.00
_cell.angle_beta   90.00
_cell.angle_gamma   90.00
#
_symmetry.space_group_name_H-M   'P 1'
#
loop_
_entity.id
_entity.type
_entity.pdbx_description
1 polymer ?
#
loop_
_entity_poly.entity_id
_entity_poly.type
_entity_poly.pdbx_seq_one_letter_code
_entity_poly.pdbx_strand_id
1 'polypeptide(L)' 'TLFPYHDGNKKARIQSLEPWVASGRLRFSRRHAVLLEQLRQFPLGAHDDGPDALEMAVSMAIDSGPRLEVLQM' A
#
# COMPACT_ATOMS: atom_id res chain seq x y z
N THR A 1 5.26 12.48 14.56
CA THR A 1 4.63 11.35 15.27
C THR A 1 4.22 10.32 14.24
N LEU A 2 4.69 9.08 14.39
CA LEU A 2 4.48 7.99 13.44
C LEU A 2 2.98 7.65 13.35
N PHE A 3 2.44 7.88 12.14
CA PHE A 3 1.18 7.37 11.57
C PHE A 3 -0.07 7.41 12.48
N PRO A 4 -0.86 8.50 12.47
CA PRO A 4 -2.19 8.47 13.06
C PRO A 4 -3.10 7.55 12.23
N TYR A 5 -3.49 6.43 12.83
CA TYR A 5 -4.47 5.50 12.26
C TYR A 5 -5.85 6.16 12.29
N HIS A 6 -6.19 6.90 11.24
CA HIS A 6 -7.54 7.42 11.00
C HIS A 6 -8.20 6.59 9.90
N ASP A 7 -9.37 6.02 10.20
CA ASP A 7 -10.18 5.22 9.27
C ASP A 7 -10.58 6.02 8.00
N GLY A 8 -10.74 7.34 8.14
CA GLY A 8 -10.92 8.26 7.01
C GLY A 8 -9.74 8.32 6.01
N ASN A 9 -8.58 7.76 6.37
CA ASN A 9 -7.36 7.72 5.58
C ASN A 9 -7.16 6.37 4.87
N LYS A 10 -7.86 5.29 5.24
CA LYS A 10 -7.60 3.92 4.72
C LYS A 10 -7.80 3.84 3.20
N LYS A 11 -8.91 4.39 2.70
CA LYS A 11 -9.20 4.46 1.26
C LYS A 11 -8.13 5.24 0.50
N ALA A 12 -7.73 6.40 1.03
CA ALA A 12 -6.69 7.23 0.43
C ALA A 12 -5.33 6.52 0.43
N ARG A 13 -4.98 5.81 1.51
CA ARG A 13 -3.77 4.97 1.58
C ARG A 13 -3.78 3.89 0.51
N ILE A 14 -4.85 3.10 0.41
CA ILE A 14 -4.95 2.03 -0.58
C ILE A 14 -4.95 2.60 -2.01
N GLN A 15 -5.64 3.72 -2.26
CA GLN A 15 -5.63 4.43 -3.55
C GLN A 15 -4.25 4.99 -3.91
N SER A 16 -3.40 5.31 -2.93
CA SER A 16 -2.03 5.76 -3.17
C SER A 16 -1.16 4.72 -3.88
N LEU A 17 -1.63 3.47 -3.99
CA LEU A 17 -0.99 2.41 -4.78
C LEU A 17 -1.14 2.60 -6.29
N GLU A 18 -2.15 3.33 -6.77
CA GLU A 18 -2.46 3.47 -8.21
C GLU A 18 -1.27 3.93 -9.07
N PRO A 19 -0.49 4.97 -8.70
CA PRO A 19 0.65 5.42 -9.50
C PRO A 19 1.75 4.34 -9.64
N TRP A 20 1.92 3.49 -8.62
CA TRP A 20 2.91 2.39 -8.65
C TRP A 20 2.46 1.26 -9.57
N VAL A 21 1.15 0.99 -9.61
CA VAL A 21 0.55 0.03 -10.56
C VAL A 21 0.64 0.59 -11.98
N ALA A 22 0.23 1.84 -12.20
CA ALA A 22 0.24 2.49 -13.51
C ALA A 22 1.65 2.61 -14.10
N SER A 23 2.66 2.87 -13.27
CA SER A 23 4.08 2.92 -13.68
C SER A 23 4.74 1.55 -13.82
N GLY A 24 4.04 0.45 -13.50
CA GLY A 24 4.57 -0.91 -13.56
C GLY A 24 5.60 -1.26 -12.46
N ARG A 25 5.75 -0.40 -11.44
CA ARG A 25 6.62 -0.63 -10.28
C ARG A 25 6.00 -1.62 -9.29
N LEU A 26 4.68 -1.62 -9.18
CA LEU A 26 3.91 -2.63 -8.44
C LEU A 26 3.24 -3.58 -9.43
N ARG A 27 3.65 -4.84 -9.44
CA ARG A 27 3.15 -5.87 -10.37
C ARG A 27 2.51 -7.01 -9.62
N PHE A 28 1.40 -7.51 -10.15
CA PHE A 28 0.66 -8.60 -9.52
C PHE A 28 0.88 -9.93 -10.23
N SER A 29 1.06 -10.98 -9.43
CA SER A 29 0.99 -12.35 -9.92
C SER A 29 -0.47 -12.76 -10.11
N ARG A 30 -0.79 -13.39 -11.24
CA ARG A 30 -2.13 -13.96 -11.50
C ARG A 30 -2.54 -15.04 -10.49
N ARG A 31 -1.58 -15.60 -9.75
CA ARG A 31 -1.84 -16.60 -8.70
C ARG A 31 -2.50 -16.01 -7.45
N HIS A 32 -2.39 -14.70 -7.23
CA HIS A 32 -3.03 -14.03 -6.09
C HIS A 32 -4.49 -13.67 -6.40
N ALA A 33 -5.29 -14.67 -6.79
CA ALA A 33 -6.65 -14.47 -7.29
C ALA A 33 -7.55 -13.73 -6.28
N VAL A 34 -7.46 -14.07 -4.99
CA VAL A 34 -8.23 -13.44 -3.91
C VAL A 34 -7.86 -11.96 -3.76
N LEU A 35 -6.56 -11.65 -3.64
CA LEU A 35 -6.09 -10.26 -3.54
C LEU A 35 -6.52 -9.43 -4.75
N LEU A 36 -6.38 -9.99 -5.95
CA LEU A 36 -6.78 -9.31 -7.19
C LEU A 36 -8.29 -9.03 -7.22
N GLU A 37 -9.12 -9.94 -6.71
CA GLU A 37 -10.55 -9.73 -6.62
C GLU A 37 -10.91 -8.65 -5.58
N GLN A 38 -10.29 -8.72 -4.40
CA GLN A 38 -10.47 -7.71 -3.36
C GLN A 38 -10.07 -6.31 -3.85
N LEU A 39 -8.96 -6.17 -4.60
CA LEU A 39 -8.54 -4.91 -5.19
C LEU A 39 -9.52 -4.37 -6.25
N ARG A 40 -10.17 -5.26 -7.04
CA ARG A 40 -11.18 -4.84 -8.02
C ARG A 40 -12.48 -4.39 -7.35
N GLN A 41 -12.85 -5.01 -6.24
CA GLN A 41 -14.07 -4.70 -5.52
C GLN A 41 -13.92 -3.52 -4.56
N PHE A 42 -12.69 -3.16 -4.19
CA PHE A 42 -12.42 -2.03 -3.32
C PHE A 42 -12.96 -0.71 -3.93
N PRO A 43 -13.62 0.17 -3.14
CA PRO A 43 -13.81 0.13 -1.68
C PRO A 43 -15.13 -0.52 -1.23
N LEU A 44 -15.89 -1.14 -2.13
CA LEU A 44 -17.23 -1.66 -1.86
C LEU A 44 -17.27 -3.16 -1.55
N GLY A 45 -16.14 -3.85 -1.73
CA GLY A 45 -15.99 -5.28 -1.44
C GLY A 45 -16.16 -5.61 0.05
N ALA A 46 -16.56 -6.85 0.33
CA ALA A 46 -16.79 -7.32 1.70
C ALA A 46 -15.50 -7.48 2.53
N HIS A 47 -14.35 -7.58 1.86
CA HIS A 47 -13.03 -7.77 2.47
C HIS A 47 -12.04 -6.77 1.91
N ASP A 48 -11.32 -6.08 2.79
CA ASP A 48 -10.31 -5.08 2.45
C ASP A 48 -8.95 -5.35 3.13
N ASP A 49 -8.81 -6.52 3.76
CA ASP A 49 -7.61 -6.98 4.45
C ASP A 49 -6.42 -7.19 3.51
N GLY A 50 -6.64 -7.77 2.33
CA GLY A 50 -5.61 -7.91 1.30
C GLY A 50 -5.10 -6.56 0.77
N PRO A 51 -5.99 -5.65 0.31
CA PRO A 51 -5.62 -4.29 -0.07
C PRO A 51 -4.89 -3.50 1.03
N ASP A 52 -5.33 -3.60 2.29
CA ASP A 52 -4.68 -2.90 3.42
C ASP A 52 -3.29 -3.47 3.74
N ALA A 53 -3.15 -4.80 3.78
CA ALA A 53 -1.86 -5.45 3.98
C ALA A 53 -0.86 -5.13 2.86
N LEU A 54 -1.34 -5.07 1.61
CA LEU A 54 -0.53 -4.68 0.46
C LEU A 54 -0.02 -3.25 0.60
N GLU A 55 -0.89 -2.31 0.99
CA GLU A 55 -0.49 -0.91 1.21
C GLU A 55 0.62 -0.80 2.24
N MET A 56 0.46 -1.47 3.38
CA MET A 56 1.45 -1.49 4.44
C MET A 56 2.79 -2.07 3.97
N ALA A 57 2.77 -3.17 3.22
CA ALA A 57 3.97 -3.79 2.68
C ALA A 57 4.71 -2.87 1.69
N VAL A 58 3.97 -2.18 0.82
CA VAL A 58 4.54 -1.22 -0.14
C VAL A 58 5.11 0.01 0.57
N SER A 59 4.38 0.52 1.56
CA SER A 59 4.81 1.66 2.39
C SER A 59 6.13 1.36 3.10
N MET A 60 6.25 0.19 3.75
CA MET A 60 7.50 -0.25 4.37
C MET A 60 8.64 -0.41 3.37
N ALA A 61 8.38 -0.98 2.19
CA ALA A 61 9.39 -1.16 1.16
C ALA A 61 9.93 0.20 0.64
N ILE A 62 9.06 1.21 0.52
CA ILE A 62 9.46 2.56 0.11
C ILE A 62 10.21 3.30 1.22
N ASP A 63 9.77 3.19 2.47
CA ASP A 63 10.40 3.86 3.62
C ASP A 63 11.76 3.27 3.99
N SER A 64 12.03 2.01 3.61
CA SER A 64 13.28 1.30 3.89
C SER A 64 14.51 1.74 3.08
N GLY A 65 14.48 2.90 2.42
CA GLY A 65 15.69 3.53 1.86
C GLY A 65 16.74 3.83 2.95
N PRO A 66 18.04 3.98 2.62
CA PRO A 66 19.05 4.29 3.62
C PRO A 66 18.66 5.60 4.32
N ARG A 67 18.29 5.50 5.59
CA ARG A 67 18.16 6.65 6.48
C ARG A 67 19.56 7.22 6.61
N LEU A 68 19.90 8.17 5.73
CA LEU A 68 21.07 9.01 5.89
C LEU A 68 20.82 9.85 7.13
N GLU A 69 21.13 9.27 8.30
CA GLU A 69 21.49 10.05 9.46
C GLU A 69 22.79 10.75 9.10
N VAL A 70 22.66 11.87 8.39
CA VAL A 70 23.69 12.88 8.34
C VAL A 70 23.85 13.30 9.80
N LEU A 71 24.87 12.75 10.46
CA LEU A 71 25.37 13.27 11.72
C LEU A 71 25.46 14.78 11.54
N GLN A 72 24.66 15.51 12.30
CA GLN A 72 24.97 16.89 12.59
C GLN A 72 26.29 16.87 13.37
N MET A 73 27.37 17.16 12.66
CA MET A 73 28.58 17.78 13.20
C MET A 73 28.51 19.27 12.89
#